data_AF-A0AAF1K454-F1
#
_entry.id   AF-A0AAF1K454-F1
#
_cell.length_a   1.000
_cell.length_b   1.000
_cell.length_c   1.000
_cell.angle_alpha   90.00
_cell.angle_beta   90.00
_cell.angle_gamma   90.00
#
_symmetry.space_group_name_H-M   'P 1'
#
loop_
_entity.id
_entity.type
_entity.pdbx_description
1 polymer ?
#
loop_
_entity_poly.entity_id
_entity_poly.type
_entity_poly.pdbx_seq_one_letter_code
_entity_poly.pdbx_strand_id
1 'polypeptide(L)'
;MMGMMARFATYEDALAVVAGVERLSVDSLAQALGVSDLAADDMLRRLEQDGYIGPDNGLGWHHPIQPSGRRRWQQPAFAPSPEARIAQLEVEVARLRHALYDAESARDIAKSVSEKHGGAKTRPMSVTRRRLKRLLARELHPDQQGRTEAEKAIYGEIFKRSWPRLEAMIAGRDPDEDETGTR
;
A
#
# COMPACT_ATOMS: atom_id res chain seq x y z
N MET A 1 -25.37 -6.85 -43.55
CA MET A 1 -24.20 -7.19 -42.69
C MET A 1 -24.15 -6.16 -41.57
N MET A 2 -24.70 -6.50 -40.40
CA MET A 2 -24.56 -5.65 -39.21
C MET A 2 -23.10 -5.75 -38.74
N GLY A 3 -22.40 -4.63 -38.71
CA GLY A 3 -21.07 -4.56 -38.13
C GLY A 3 -21.16 -4.86 -36.64
N MET A 4 -20.76 -6.06 -36.23
CA MET A 4 -20.53 -6.41 -34.84
C MET A 4 -19.36 -5.54 -34.36
N MET A 5 -19.68 -4.47 -33.64
CA MET A 5 -18.70 -3.71 -32.88
C MET A 5 -18.01 -4.69 -31.94
N ALA A 6 -16.70 -4.88 -32.11
CA ALA A 6 -15.89 -5.69 -31.22
C ALA A 6 -16.03 -5.12 -29.80
N ARG A 7 -16.85 -5.77 -28.98
CA ARG A 7 -16.98 -5.41 -27.57
C ARG A 7 -15.74 -5.92 -26.87
N PHE A 8 -14.97 -5.03 -26.27
CA PHE A 8 -13.83 -5.42 -25.46
C PHE A 8 -14.35 -6.21 -24.26
N ALA A 9 -13.85 -7.44 -24.09
CA ALA A 9 -14.17 -8.24 -22.92
C ALA A 9 -13.63 -7.57 -21.66
N THR A 10 -14.46 -7.51 -20.63
CA THR A 10 -14.11 -6.93 -19.34
C THR A 10 -13.80 -8.03 -18.33
N TYR A 11 -13.18 -7.64 -17.22
CA TYR A 11 -12.95 -8.54 -16.09
C TYR A 11 -14.26 -9.11 -15.52
N GLU A 12 -15.36 -8.34 -15.57
CA GLU A 12 -16.68 -8.78 -15.14
C GLU A 12 -17.26 -9.86 -16.06
N ASP A 13 -17.00 -9.77 -17.37
CA ASP A 13 -17.39 -10.81 -18.32
C ASP A 13 -16.64 -12.13 -18.03
N ALA A 14 -15.36 -12.05 -17.67
CA ALA A 14 -14.58 -13.22 -17.26
C ALA A 14 -15.15 -13.90 -16.00
N LEU A 15 -15.56 -13.13 -14.99
CA LEU A 15 -16.21 -13.66 -13.78
C LEU A 15 -17.52 -14.41 -14.11
N ALA A 16 -18.31 -13.90 -15.04
CA ALA A 16 -19.55 -14.54 -15.47
C ALA A 16 -19.30 -15.89 -16.15
N VAL A 17 -18.25 -15.99 -16.98
CA VAL A 17 -17.84 -17.25 -17.60
C VAL A 17 -17.36 -18.25 -16.55
N VAL A 18 -16.52 -17.80 -15.61
CA VAL A 18 -15.95 -18.64 -14.55
C VAL A 18 -17.05 -19.30 -13.72
N ALA A 19 -18.08 -18.56 -13.33
CA ALA A 19 -19.15 -19.05 -12.46
C ALA A 19 -19.93 -20.26 -13.02
N GLY A 20 -19.88 -20.51 -14.34
CA GLY A 20 -20.61 -21.58 -15.01
C GLY A 20 -19.78 -22.80 -15.38
N VAL A 21 -18.47 -22.80 -15.14
CA VAL A 21 -17.55 -23.80 -15.69
C VAL A 21 -16.74 -24.47 -14.58
N GLU A 22 -16.74 -25.80 -14.53
CA GLU A 22 -16.01 -26.58 -13.51
C GLU A 22 -14.48 -26.51 -13.69
N ARG A 23 -14.03 -26.43 -14.94
CA ARG A 23 -12.61 -26.42 -15.33
C ARG A 23 -12.37 -25.41 -16.44
N LEU A 24 -11.45 -24.48 -16.19
CA LEU A 24 -11.07 -23.42 -17.11
C LEU A 24 -9.68 -23.68 -17.68
N SER A 25 -9.55 -23.49 -18.98
CA SER A 25 -8.26 -23.35 -19.67
C SER A 25 -8.19 -21.98 -20.34
N VAL A 26 -6.97 -21.54 -20.67
CA VAL A 26 -6.72 -20.32 -21.47
C VAL A 26 -7.58 -20.33 -22.73
N ASP A 27 -7.52 -21.41 -23.50
CA ASP A 27 -8.28 -21.57 -24.75
C ASP A 27 -9.79 -21.43 -24.54
N SER A 28 -10.33 -22.06 -23.49
CA SER A 28 -11.77 -22.00 -23.21
C SER A 28 -12.25 -20.59 -22.83
N LEU A 29 -11.42 -19.84 -22.10
CA LEU A 29 -11.74 -18.46 -21.71
C LEU A 29 -11.56 -17.49 -22.89
N ALA A 30 -10.49 -17.66 -23.66
CA ALA A 30 -10.21 -16.89 -24.88
C ALA A 30 -11.37 -17.04 -25.88
N GLN A 31 -11.84 -18.27 -26.11
CA GLN A 31 -12.98 -18.55 -26.97
C GLN A 31 -14.28 -17.96 -26.43
N ALA A 32 -14.54 -18.09 -25.13
CA ALA A 32 -15.78 -17.58 -24.51
C ALA A 32 -15.88 -16.05 -24.59
N LEU A 33 -14.75 -15.35 -24.42
CA LEU A 33 -14.69 -13.90 -24.39
C LEU A 33 -14.34 -13.26 -25.75
N GLY A 34 -13.92 -14.06 -26.73
CA GLY A 34 -13.44 -13.56 -28.02
C GLY A 34 -12.16 -12.72 -27.89
N VAL A 35 -11.27 -13.10 -26.97
CA VAL A 35 -9.99 -12.40 -26.71
C VAL A 35 -8.79 -13.26 -27.13
N SER A 36 -7.60 -12.67 -27.12
CA SER A 36 -6.36 -13.42 -27.35
C SER A 36 -5.99 -14.29 -26.15
N ASP A 37 -5.23 -15.36 -26.39
CA ASP A 37 -4.75 -16.29 -25.36
C ASP A 37 -3.94 -15.57 -24.28
N LEU A 38 -3.13 -14.57 -24.65
CA LEU A 38 -2.36 -13.78 -23.70
C LEU A 38 -3.27 -12.97 -22.75
N ALA A 39 -4.33 -12.36 -23.29
CA ALA A 39 -5.28 -11.62 -22.48
C ALA A 39 -6.10 -12.55 -21.56
N ALA A 40 -6.43 -13.76 -22.04
CA ALA A 40 -7.07 -14.79 -21.23
C ALA A 40 -6.14 -15.29 -20.11
N ASP A 41 -4.85 -15.53 -20.37
CA ASP A 41 -3.86 -15.90 -19.34
C ASP A 41 -3.74 -14.82 -18.27
N ASP A 42 -3.61 -13.56 -18.66
CA ASP A 42 -3.55 -12.42 -17.73
C ASP A 42 -4.82 -12.33 -16.86
N MET A 43 -6.00 -12.54 -17.46
CA MET A 43 -7.28 -12.58 -16.72
C MET A 43 -7.33 -13.75 -15.72
N LEU A 44 -6.90 -14.95 -16.12
CA LEU A 44 -6.86 -16.13 -15.25
C LEU A 44 -5.89 -15.94 -14.08
N ARG A 45 -4.68 -15.43 -14.32
CA ARG A 45 -3.72 -15.10 -13.25
C ARG A 45 -4.30 -14.08 -12.27
N ARG A 46 -5.04 -13.08 -12.76
CA ARG A 46 -5.68 -12.09 -11.89
C ARG A 46 -6.81 -12.70 -11.06
N LEU A 47 -7.64 -13.57 -11.67
CA LEU A 47 -8.69 -14.31 -10.96
C LEU A 47 -8.11 -15.23 -9.89
N GLU A 48 -6.97 -15.86 -10.14
CA GLU A 48 -6.23 -16.68 -9.17
C GLU A 48 -5.71 -15.83 -8.00
N GLN A 49 -5.07 -14.69 -8.30
CA GLN A 49 -4.59 -13.74 -7.28
C GLN A 49 -5.72 -13.20 -6.40
N ASP A 50 -6.88 -12.95 -6.99
CA ASP A 50 -8.09 -12.51 -6.27
C ASP A 50 -8.80 -13.67 -5.54
N GLY A 51 -8.42 -14.92 -5.80
CA GLY A 51 -8.95 -16.12 -5.16
C GLY A 51 -10.30 -16.61 -5.72
N TYR A 52 -10.67 -16.21 -6.92
CA TYR A 52 -11.89 -16.70 -7.61
C TYR A 52 -11.72 -18.09 -8.21
N ILE A 53 -10.48 -18.47 -8.55
CA ILE A 53 -10.11 -19.80 -9.06
C ILE A 53 -8.93 -20.38 -8.26
N GLY A 54 -8.78 -21.70 -8.26
CA GLY A 54 -7.63 -22.37 -7.65
C GLY A 54 -6.33 -22.15 -8.46
N PRO A 55 -5.15 -22.47 -7.90
CA PRO A 55 -3.89 -22.34 -8.61
C PRO A 55 -3.82 -23.27 -9.83
N ASP A 56 -3.08 -22.85 -10.87
CA ASP A 56 -2.83 -23.70 -12.03
C ASP A 56 -2.00 -24.94 -11.62
N ASN A 57 -2.52 -26.11 -11.96
CA ASN A 57 -1.89 -27.41 -11.71
C ASN A 57 -1.31 -28.04 -13.00
N GLY A 58 -1.23 -27.29 -14.09
CA GLY A 58 -0.80 -27.75 -15.41
C GLY A 58 -1.88 -28.51 -16.19
N LEU A 59 -3.02 -28.79 -15.56
CA LEU A 59 -4.22 -29.35 -16.18
C LEU A 59 -5.31 -28.26 -16.38
N GLY A 60 -5.03 -27.01 -16.01
CA GLY A 60 -5.96 -25.90 -16.05
C GLY A 60 -6.48 -25.51 -14.67
N TRP A 61 -7.16 -24.38 -14.61
CA TRP A 61 -7.69 -23.84 -13.38
C TRP A 61 -8.99 -24.54 -13.02
N HIS A 62 -9.09 -24.99 -11.77
CA HIS A 62 -10.33 -25.53 -11.25
C HIS A 62 -11.13 -24.39 -10.60
N HIS A 63 -12.43 -24.33 -10.92
CA HIS A 63 -13.34 -23.51 -10.15
C HIS A 63 -13.28 -24.00 -8.70
N PRO A 64 -13.22 -23.11 -7.69
CA PRO A 64 -13.27 -23.55 -6.31
C PRO A 64 -14.57 -24.34 -6.15
N ILE A 65 -14.42 -25.62 -5.78
CA ILE A 65 -15.51 -26.43 -5.24
C ILE A 65 -16.08 -25.58 -4.11
N GLN A 66 -17.28 -25.04 -4.30
CA GLN A 66 -17.89 -24.07 -3.39
C GLN A 66 -17.67 -24.50 -1.92
N PRO A 67 -17.06 -23.69 -1.05
CA PRO A 67 -17.44 -23.75 0.35
C PRO A 67 -18.76 -22.99 0.43
N SER A 68 -19.85 -23.75 0.50
CA SER A 68 -21.14 -23.21 0.93
C SER A 68 -20.94 -22.36 2.20
N GLY A 69 -21.04 -21.04 2.02
CA GLY A 69 -21.04 -20.08 3.11
C GLY A 69 -19.66 -19.67 3.64
N ARG A 70 -19.23 -18.45 3.27
CA ARG A 70 -18.48 -17.53 4.14
C ARG A 70 -17.23 -18.06 4.85
N ARG A 71 -16.53 -19.06 4.33
CA ARG A 71 -15.11 -19.23 4.61
C ARG A 71 -14.36 -18.72 3.41
N ARG A 72 -14.04 -17.42 3.48
CA ARG A 72 -12.82 -16.86 2.90
C ARG A 72 -11.77 -17.95 3.10
N TRP A 73 -11.30 -18.57 2.02
CA TRP A 73 -10.01 -19.21 2.03
C TRP A 73 -9.02 -18.06 2.25
N GLN A 74 -8.93 -17.61 3.50
CA GLN A 74 -7.64 -17.35 4.06
C GLN A 74 -6.93 -18.69 3.80
N GLN A 75 -6.08 -18.73 2.76
CA GLN A 75 -4.76 -19.29 3.02
C GLN A 75 -4.43 -18.84 4.44
N PRO A 76 -4.04 -19.73 5.38
CA PRO A 76 -3.43 -19.22 6.60
C PRO A 76 -2.41 -18.22 6.07
N ALA A 77 -2.66 -16.92 6.28
CA ALA A 77 -1.64 -15.93 6.03
C ALA A 77 -0.57 -16.48 6.93
N PHE A 78 0.45 -17.13 6.35
CA PHE A 78 1.57 -17.63 7.11
C PHE A 78 1.95 -16.40 7.89
N ALA A 79 1.66 -16.40 9.19
CA ALA A 79 1.92 -15.23 10.00
C ALA A 79 3.39 -15.00 9.71
N PRO A 80 3.76 -13.87 9.06
CA PRO A 80 5.09 -13.72 8.54
C PRO A 80 6.00 -14.07 9.69
N SER A 81 6.93 -15.00 9.45
CA SER A 81 7.81 -15.45 10.52
C SER A 81 8.34 -14.19 11.22
N PRO A 82 8.57 -14.21 12.54
CA PRO A 82 9.09 -13.04 13.25
C PRO A 82 10.25 -12.38 12.48
N GLU A 83 11.10 -13.21 11.84
CA GLU A 83 12.15 -12.81 10.91
C GLU A 83 11.66 -12.08 9.65
N ALA A 84 10.65 -12.60 8.94
CA ALA A 84 10.04 -11.92 7.79
C ALA A 84 9.38 -10.60 8.19
N ARG A 85 8.80 -10.52 9.39
CA ARG A 85 8.23 -9.26 9.93
C ARG A 85 9.33 -8.25 10.26
N ILE A 86 10.45 -8.70 10.83
CA ILE A 86 11.62 -7.86 11.09
C ILE A 86 12.18 -7.33 9.76
N ALA A 87 12.37 -8.19 8.76
CA ALA A 87 12.86 -7.79 7.43
C ALA A 87 11.94 -6.75 6.77
N GLN A 88 10.62 -6.91 6.87
CA GLN A 88 9.65 -5.89 6.39
C GLN A 88 9.80 -4.56 7.13
N LEU A 89 9.97 -4.58 8.45
CA LEU A 89 10.18 -3.37 9.24
C LEU A 89 11.50 -2.68 8.89
N GLU A 90 12.56 -3.45 8.62
CA GLU A 90 13.85 -2.89 8.18
C GLU A 90 13.76 -2.18 6.84
N VAL A 91 13.04 -2.77 5.86
CA VAL A 91 12.77 -2.14 4.57
C VAL A 91 11.97 -0.85 4.74
N GLU A 92 10.94 -0.86 5.60
CA GLU A 92 10.11 0.33 5.85
C GLU A 92 10.92 1.43 6.57
N VAL A 93 11.77 1.06 7.54
CA VAL A 93 12.69 2.01 8.19
C VAL A 93 13.69 2.60 7.20
N ALA A 94 14.25 1.79 6.30
CA ALA A 94 15.16 2.28 5.25
C ALA A 94 14.45 3.27 4.32
N ARG A 95 13.22 2.96 3.91
CA ARG A 95 12.38 3.85 3.10
C ARG A 95 12.09 5.17 3.81
N LEU A 96 11.74 5.13 5.09
CA LEU A 96 11.48 6.34 5.88
C LEU A 96 12.73 7.20 6.05
N ARG A 97 13.90 6.59 6.27
CA ARG A 97 15.18 7.30 6.31
C ARG A 97 15.49 8.01 4.99
N HIS A 98 15.24 7.35 3.85
CA HIS A 98 15.42 7.97 2.55
C HIS A 98 14.48 9.17 2.35
N ALA A 99 13.20 9.02 2.72
CA ALA A 99 12.23 10.10 2.63
C ALA A 99 12.58 11.31 3.52
N LEU A 100 13.16 11.06 4.70
CA LEU A 100 13.66 12.13 5.57
C LEU A 100 14.86 12.86 4.94
N TYR A 101 15.81 12.12 4.37
CA TYR A 101 16.94 12.71 3.66
C TYR A 101 16.49 13.58 2.47
N ASP A 102 15.52 13.11 1.69
CA ASP A 102 14.95 13.88 0.57
C ASP A 102 14.29 15.18 1.06
N ALA A 103 13.59 15.12 2.20
CA ALA A 103 12.94 16.29 2.79
C ALA A 103 13.93 17.32 3.35
N GLU A 104 15.03 16.85 3.96
CA GLU A 104 16.13 17.71 4.43
C GLU A 104 16.86 18.37 3.27
N SER A 105 17.19 17.60 2.23
CA SER A 105 17.78 18.13 1.00
C SER A 105 16.88 19.18 0.33
N ALA A 106 15.58 18.93 0.25
CA ALA A 106 14.62 19.91 -0.26
C ALA A 106 14.57 21.20 0.60
N ARG A 107 14.75 21.09 1.92
CA ARG A 107 14.81 22.24 2.83
C ARG A 107 16.07 23.08 2.60
N ASP A 108 17.22 22.44 2.40
CA ASP A 108 18.48 23.14 2.13
C ASP A 108 18.45 23.84 0.77
N ILE A 109 17.87 23.19 -0.25
CA ILE A 109 17.61 23.81 -1.55
C ILE A 109 16.71 25.04 -1.37
N ALA A 110 15.58 24.91 -0.66
CA ALA A 110 14.68 26.03 -0.41
C ALA A 110 15.35 27.19 0.35
N LYS A 111 16.23 26.88 1.32
CA LYS A 111 17.02 27.87 2.06
C LYS A 111 17.98 28.61 1.13
N SER A 112 18.75 27.88 0.31
CA SER A 112 19.69 28.48 -0.64
C SER A 112 19.01 29.35 -1.70
N VAL A 113 17.80 28.95 -2.14
CA VAL A 113 16.97 29.74 -3.06
C VAL A 113 16.46 31.00 -2.36
N SER A 114 16.01 30.91 -1.10
CA SER A 114 15.56 32.07 -0.32
C SER A 114 16.68 33.07 -0.04
N GLU A 115 17.90 32.61 0.22
CA GLU A 115 19.07 33.48 0.45
C GLU A 115 19.50 34.19 -0.84
N LYS A 116 19.47 33.49 -1.99
CA LYS A 116 19.79 34.09 -3.30
C LYS A 116 18.77 35.13 -3.78
N HIS A 117 17.51 35.04 -3.37
CA HIS A 117 16.42 35.90 -3.87
C HIS A 117 16.01 37.03 -2.92
N GLY A 118 16.86 37.40 -1.95
CA GLY A 118 16.80 38.69 -1.27
C GLY A 118 15.41 39.09 -0.74
N GLY A 119 14.95 38.46 0.34
CA GLY A 119 13.95 39.08 1.22
C GLY A 119 12.53 39.23 0.68
N ALA A 120 12.11 38.45 -0.32
CA ALA A 120 10.68 38.32 -0.62
C ALA A 120 9.98 37.72 0.60
N LYS A 121 9.16 38.53 1.30
CA LYS A 121 8.36 38.16 2.48
C LYS A 121 7.68 36.81 2.25
N THR A 122 8.33 35.76 2.73
CA THR A 122 7.85 34.39 2.65
C THR A 122 6.54 34.32 3.43
N ARG A 123 5.49 33.82 2.77
CA ARG A 123 4.19 33.55 3.40
C ARG A 123 4.41 32.85 4.75
N PRO A 124 3.60 33.17 5.78
CA PRO A 124 3.86 32.72 7.14
C PRO A 124 3.86 31.19 7.19
N MET A 125 5.05 30.61 7.35
CA MET A 125 5.28 29.16 7.49
C MET A 125 4.47 28.52 8.63
N SER A 126 3.89 29.34 9.52
CA SER A 126 3.02 28.90 10.62
C SER A 126 1.77 28.16 10.13
N VAL A 127 1.19 28.54 8.98
CA VAL A 127 0.01 27.85 8.42
C VAL A 127 0.39 26.46 7.90
N THR A 128 1.53 26.36 7.21
CA THR A 128 2.06 25.11 6.67
C THR A 128 2.46 24.14 7.80
N ARG A 129 3.13 24.63 8.85
CA ARG A 129 3.50 23.83 10.03
C ARG A 129 2.27 23.27 10.75
N ARG A 130 1.23 24.09 10.96
CA ARG A 130 -0.01 23.64 11.62
C ARG A 130 -0.79 22.61 10.79
N ARG A 131 -0.73 22.71 9.46
CA ARG A 131 -1.35 21.73 8.55
C ARG A 131 -0.57 20.43 8.50
N LEU A 132 0.76 20.50 8.45
CA LEU A 132 1.65 19.34 8.50
C LEU A 132 1.49 18.57 9.82
N LYS A 133 1.47 19.26 10.96
CA LYS A 133 1.22 18.65 12.28
C LYS A 133 -0.10 17.89 12.32
N ARG A 134 -1.18 18.43 11.73
CA ARG A 134 -2.48 17.75 11.67
C ARG A 134 -2.47 16.53 10.76
N LEU A 135 -1.78 16.60 9.63
CA LEU A 135 -1.66 15.45 8.72
C LEU A 135 -0.89 14.31 9.39
N LEU A 136 0.28 14.60 9.98
CA LEU A 136 1.08 13.60 10.67
C LEU A 136 0.35 13.01 11.89
N ALA A 137 -0.34 13.84 12.68
CA ALA A 137 -1.15 13.36 13.79
C ALA A 137 -2.23 12.38 13.33
N ARG A 138 -2.84 12.61 12.16
CA ARG A 138 -3.89 11.74 11.62
C ARG A 138 -3.33 10.42 11.12
N GLU A 139 -2.25 10.46 10.34
CA GLU A 139 -1.65 9.26 9.74
C GLU A 139 -0.96 8.38 10.78
N LEU A 140 -0.36 8.96 11.84
CA LEU A 140 0.36 8.22 12.87
C LEU A 140 -0.48 7.91 14.12
N HIS A 141 -1.75 8.31 14.17
CA HIS A 141 -2.58 8.04 15.34
C HIS A 141 -2.82 6.53 15.51
N PRO A 142 -2.64 5.97 16.71
CA PRO A 142 -2.87 4.53 16.95
C PRO A 142 -4.30 4.09 16.59
N ASP A 143 -5.28 4.99 16.74
CA ASP A 143 -6.68 4.70 16.40
C ASP A 143 -6.95 4.58 14.89
N GLN A 144 -6.07 5.09 14.03
CA GLN A 144 -6.26 5.04 12.58
C GLN A 144 -5.55 3.83 11.94
N GLN A 145 -4.52 3.29 12.60
CA GLN A 145 -3.63 2.27 12.02
C GLN A 145 -3.84 0.86 12.60
N GLY A 146 -4.30 0.72 13.85
CA GLY A 146 -4.48 -0.59 14.50
C GLY A 146 -5.87 -1.21 14.28
N ARG A 147 -5.93 -2.41 13.69
CA ARG A 147 -7.18 -3.19 13.54
C ARG A 147 -7.50 -4.00 14.80
N THR A 148 -6.48 -4.27 15.61
CA THR A 148 -6.56 -5.04 16.86
C THR A 148 -6.01 -4.22 18.05
N GLU A 149 -6.38 -4.59 19.28
CA GLU A 149 -5.87 -3.92 20.49
C GLU A 149 -4.35 -4.01 20.64
N ALA A 150 -3.76 -5.14 20.27
CA ALA A 150 -2.31 -5.33 20.31
C ALA A 150 -1.58 -4.39 19.32
N GLU A 151 -2.10 -4.23 18.10
CA GLU A 151 -1.56 -3.29 17.13
C GLU A 151 -1.69 -1.84 17.63
N LYS A 152 -2.84 -1.48 18.20
CA LYS A 152 -3.04 -0.14 18.79
C LYS A 152 -2.04 0.16 19.90
N ALA A 153 -1.72 -0.83 20.74
CA ALA A 153 -0.71 -0.69 21.78
C ALA A 153 0.69 -0.44 21.19
N ILE A 154 1.08 -1.21 20.16
CA ILE A 154 2.37 -1.05 19.46
C ILE A 154 2.46 0.33 18.79
N TYR A 155 1.43 0.73 18.03
CA TYR A 155 1.39 2.06 17.41
C TYR A 155 1.37 3.19 18.45
N GLY A 156 0.74 2.97 19.60
CA GLY A 156 0.74 3.92 20.71
C GLY A 156 2.14 4.17 21.25
N GLU A 157 2.95 3.13 21.44
CA GLU A 157 4.34 3.27 21.89
C GLU A 157 5.23 3.91 20.82
N ILE A 158 5.08 3.53 19.54
CA ILE A 158 5.79 4.17 18.43
C ILE A 158 5.45 5.66 18.36
N PHE A 159 4.17 6.01 18.48
CA PHE A 159 3.70 7.40 18.46
C PHE A 159 4.31 8.19 19.62
N LYS A 160 4.24 7.68 20.86
CA LYS A 160 4.84 8.35 22.03
C LYS A 160 6.33 8.62 21.85
N ARG A 161 7.08 7.67 21.26
CA ARG A 161 8.52 7.81 21.05
C ARG A 161 8.88 8.77 19.92
N SER A 162 8.13 8.77 18.83
CA SER A 162 8.43 9.55 17.62
C SER A 162 7.84 10.95 17.61
N TRP A 163 6.71 11.16 18.30
CA TRP A 163 5.99 12.43 18.29
C TRP A 163 6.79 13.63 18.82
N PRO A 164 7.51 13.54 19.96
CA PRO A 164 8.31 14.66 20.46
C PRO A 164 9.38 15.12 19.46
N ARG A 165 10.05 14.17 18.78
CA ARG A 165 11.06 14.46 17.76
C ARG A 165 10.46 15.16 16.55
N LEU A 166 9.30 14.69 16.08
CA LEU A 166 8.55 15.36 15.01
C LEU A 166 8.13 16.78 15.41
N GLU A 167 7.72 17.00 16.65
CA GLU A 167 7.40 18.34 17.14
C GLU A 167 8.62 19.27 17.19
N ALA A 168 9.79 18.76 17.60
CA ALA A 168 11.06 19.49 17.55
C ALA A 168 11.40 19.89 16.11
N MET A 169 11.36 18.95 15.17
CA MET A 169 11.62 19.21 13.74
C MET A 169 10.64 20.24 13.15
N ILE A 170 9.34 20.15 13.46
CA ILE A 170 8.32 21.10 12.99
C ILE A 170 8.54 22.49 13.61
N ALA A 171 8.99 22.55 14.87
CA ALA A 171 9.39 23.81 15.51
C ALA A 171 10.67 24.40 14.86
N GLY A 172 11.46 23.56 14.20
CA GLY A 172 12.77 23.92 13.65
C GLY A 172 13.90 23.79 14.66
N ARG A 173 13.68 23.04 15.75
CA ARG A 173 14.70 22.63 16.72
C ARG A 173 15.35 21.33 16.24
N ASP A 174 16.61 21.14 16.59
CA ASP A 174 17.30 19.87 16.37
C ASP A 174 16.71 18.82 17.34
N PRO A 175 16.16 17.69 16.85
CA PRO A 175 15.58 16.67 17.71
C PRO A 175 16.61 15.95 18.58
N ASP A 176 17.91 16.06 18.31
CA ASP A 176 18.97 15.35 19.03
C ASP A 176 19.65 16.22 20.10
N GLU A 177 19.44 17.55 20.08
CA GLU A 177 19.94 18.48 21.11
C GLU A 177 19.33 18.17 22.49
N ASP A 178 18.08 17.72 22.55
CA ASP A 178 17.37 17.49 23.82
C ASP A 178 17.70 16.13 24.48
N GLU A 179 18.23 15.13 23.74
CA GLU A 179 18.55 13.80 24.30
C GLU A 179 19.89 13.75 25.06
N THR A 180 20.79 14.70 24.83
CA THR A 180 22.13 14.73 25.45
C THR A 180 22.21 15.50 26.77
N GLY A 181 21.16 16.26 27.12
CA GLY A 181 21.15 17.18 28.27
C GLY A 181 20.79 16.57 29.63
N THR A 182 20.51 15.27 29.71
CA THR A 182 20.16 14.61 30.99
C THR A 182 21.14 13.47 31.29
N ARG A 183 22.23 13.78 31.98
CA ARG A 183 23.11 12.81 32.63
C ARG A 183 23.54 13.30 34.00
#